data_AF-A0A0F8UA45-F1
#
_entry.id   AF-A0A0F8UA45-F1
#
_cell.length_a   1.000
_cell.length_b   1.000
_cell.length_c   1.000
_cell.angle_alpha   90.00
_cell.angle_beta   90.00
_cell.angle_gamma   90.00
#
_symmetry.space_group_name_H-M   'P 1'
#
loop_
_entity.id
_entity.type
_entity.pdbx_description
1 polymer ?
#
loop_
_entity_poly.entity_id
_entity_poly.type
_entity_poly.pdbx_seq_one_letter_code
_entity_poly.pdbx_strand_id
1 'polypeptide(L)'
;MTSVGNKRFNDEAANWDKNPAVQEATRRAFETIEPIIQRLSGSKRATSGIPTAEAAGGLNVLEVGCGTGLLTLRVAPLVHEIVAVDPAHGMIEMLKAKPRD
;
A
#
# COMPACT_ATOMS: atom_id res chain seq x y z
N MET A 1 -25.72 0.99 1.34
CA MET A 1 -25.64 0.01 2.45
C MET A 1 -24.28 0.17 3.13
N THR A 2 -24.19 0.95 4.21
CA THR A 2 -23.01 0.89 5.09
C THR A 2 -23.18 -0.31 6.00
N SER A 3 -22.42 -1.38 5.73
CA SER A 3 -22.37 -2.56 6.60
C SER A 3 -21.92 -2.13 8.01
N VAL A 4 -22.57 -2.68 9.03
CA VAL A 4 -22.25 -2.44 10.46
C VAL A 4 -20.76 -2.67 10.74
N GLY A 5 -20.10 -3.55 9.98
CA GLY A 5 -18.67 -3.84 10.11
C GLY A 5 -17.75 -2.66 9.77
N ASN A 6 -18.16 -1.76 8.88
CA ASN A 6 -17.31 -0.64 8.43
C ASN A 6 -17.47 0.61 9.28
N LYS A 7 -18.52 0.68 10.13
CA LYS A 7 -18.83 1.89 10.90
C LYS A 7 -17.64 2.33 11.75
N ARG A 8 -17.04 1.39 12.49
CA ARG A 8 -15.87 1.65 13.34
C ARG A 8 -14.71 2.26 12.56
N PHE A 9 -14.38 1.69 11.40
CA PHE A 9 -13.29 2.17 10.56
C PHE A 9 -13.58 3.56 9.97
N ASN A 10 -14.82 3.83 9.56
CA ASN A 10 -15.21 5.17 9.12
C ASN A 10 -15.09 6.20 10.25
N ASP A 11 -15.55 5.86 11.46
CA ASP A 11 -15.53 6.75 12.62
C ASP A 11 -14.09 7.08 13.06
N GLU A 12 -13.16 6.12 12.93
CA GLU A 12 -11.77 6.28 13.36
C GLU A 12 -10.85 6.87 12.28
N ALA A 13 -11.26 6.92 11.01
CA ALA A 13 -10.39 7.20 9.86
C ALA A 13 -9.55 8.48 10.02
N ALA A 14 -10.15 9.60 10.45
CA ALA A 14 -9.46 10.89 10.60
C ALA A 14 -8.37 10.89 11.69
N ASN A 15 -8.39 9.91 12.59
CA ASN A 15 -7.41 9.76 13.67
C ASN A 15 -6.56 8.49 13.55
N TRP A 16 -6.81 7.66 12.52
CA TRP A 16 -6.14 6.38 12.32
C TRP A 16 -4.61 6.53 12.32
N ASP A 17 -4.12 7.52 11.59
CA ASP A 17 -2.68 7.80 11.44
C ASP A 17 -2.03 8.34 12.72
N LYS A 18 -2.82 8.88 13.67
CA LYS A 18 -2.30 9.40 14.94
C LYS A 18 -2.07 8.29 15.96
N ASN A 19 -2.58 7.09 15.70
CA ASN A 19 -2.43 5.96 16.62
C ASN A 19 -1.00 5.41 16.53
N PRO A 20 -0.19 5.47 17.61
CA PRO A 20 1.19 5.00 17.59
C PRO A 20 1.31 3.50 17.31
N ALA A 21 0.33 2.70 17.74
CA ALA A 21 0.33 1.27 17.45
C ALA A 21 0.11 0.98 15.96
N VAL A 22 -0.71 1.79 15.27
CA VAL A 22 -0.93 1.68 13.82
C VAL A 22 0.34 2.05 13.05
N GLN A 23 1.02 3.13 13.47
CA GLN A 23 2.29 3.54 12.87
C GLN A 23 3.37 2.47 13.03
N GLU A 24 3.51 1.90 14.24
CA GLU A 24 4.48 0.85 14.50
C GLU A 24 4.17 -0.45 13.75
N ALA A 25 2.90 -0.87 13.71
CA ALA A 25 2.48 -2.03 12.94
C ALA A 25 2.76 -1.84 11.44
N THR A 26 2.45 -0.66 10.89
CA THR A 26 2.74 -0.32 9.49
C THR A 26 4.24 -0.37 9.21
N ARG A 27 5.06 0.23 10.07
CA ARG A 27 6.52 0.25 9.92
C ARG A 27 7.09 -1.18 9.87
N ARG A 28 6.70 -2.04 10.82
CA ARG A 28 7.15 -3.44 10.86
C ARG A 28 6.68 -4.25 9.65
N ALA A 29 5.44 -4.03 9.22
CA ALA A 29 4.90 -4.67 8.03
C ALA A 29 5.73 -4.27 6.80
N PHE A 30 6.00 -2.97 6.63
CA PHE A 30 6.81 -2.45 5.53
C PHE A 30 8.23 -3.03 5.52
N GLU A 31 8.92 -3.01 6.67
CA GLU A 31 10.28 -3.58 6.81
C GLU A 31 10.34 -5.06 6.46
N THR A 32 9.24 -5.79 6.68
CA THR A 32 9.17 -7.21 6.34
C THR A 32 8.95 -7.43 4.84
N ILE A 33 8.09 -6.63 4.21
CA ILE A 33 7.71 -6.84 2.80
C ILE A 33 8.64 -6.16 1.80
N GLU A 34 9.31 -5.07 2.17
CA GLU A 34 10.25 -4.34 1.32
C GLU A 34 11.32 -5.25 0.68
N PRO A 35 12.08 -6.07 1.42
CA PRO A 35 13.08 -6.95 0.81
C PRO A 35 12.45 -8.02 -0.11
N ILE A 36 11.20 -8.42 0.18
CA ILE A 36 10.45 -9.36 -0.67
C ILE A 36 10.09 -8.70 -1.99
N ILE A 37 9.58 -7.45 -1.96
CA ILE A 37 9.24 -6.66 -3.14
C ILE A 37 10.48 -6.45 -4.01
N GLN A 38 11.62 -6.08 -3.41
CA GLN A 38 12.88 -5.87 -4.14
C GLN A 38 13.36 -7.16 -4.81
N ARG A 39 13.37 -8.28 -4.07
CA ARG A 39 13.77 -9.59 -4.61
C ARG A 39 12.88 -10.02 -5.78
N LEU A 40 11.56 -9.92 -5.61
CA LEU A 40 10.61 -10.31 -6.66
C LEU A 40 10.68 -9.40 -7.88
N SER A 41 10.90 -8.11 -7.69
CA SER A 41 11.11 -7.15 -8.78
C SER A 41 12.39 -7.46 -9.58
N GLY A 42 13.48 -7.82 -8.88
CA GLY A 42 14.73 -8.27 -9.50
C GLY A 42 14.55 -9.55 -10.32
N SER A 43 13.86 -10.55 -9.76
CA SER A 43 13.56 -11.80 -10.48
C SER A 43 12.72 -11.57 -11.73
N LYS A 44 11.70 -10.69 -11.67
CA LYS A 44 10.87 -10.33 -12.82
C LYS A 44 11.68 -9.68 -13.95
N ARG A 45 12.68 -8.85 -13.63
CA ARG A 45 13.61 -8.31 -14.64
C ARG A 45 14.43 -9.40 -15.28
N ALA A 46 14.98 -10.32 -14.49
CA ALA A 46 15.82 -11.41 -14.99
C ALA A 46 15.08 -12.35 -15.96
N THR A 47 13.78 -12.61 -15.73
CA THR A 47 12.97 -13.48 -16.60
C THR A 47 12.37 -12.78 -17.81
N SER A 48 12.37 -11.44 -17.85
CA SER A 48 11.75 -10.68 -18.94
C SER A 48 12.52 -10.71 -20.27
N GLY A 49 13.80 -11.09 -20.27
CA GLY A 49 14.65 -11.11 -21.47
C GLY A 49 14.92 -9.74 -22.10
N ILE A 50 14.39 -8.66 -21.51
CA ILE A 50 14.57 -7.27 -21.95
C ILE A 50 15.89 -6.75 -21.37
N PRO A 51 16.74 -6.07 -22.16
CA PRO A 51 17.96 -5.42 -21.67
C PRO A 51 17.68 -4.53 -20.45
N THR A 52 18.54 -4.60 -19.44
CA THR A 52 18.32 -4.03 -18.10
C THR A 52 18.11 -2.51 -18.06
N ALA A 53 18.51 -1.80 -19.12
CA ALA A 53 18.31 -0.36 -19.28
C ALA A 53 16.86 0.03 -19.68
N GLU A 54 16.09 -0.90 -20.27
CA GLU A 54 14.72 -0.66 -20.78
C GLU A 54 13.65 -1.40 -19.98
N ALA A 55 14.05 -2.37 -19.15
CA ALA A 55 13.14 -3.08 -18.27
C ALA A 55 12.65 -2.16 -17.14
N ALA A 56 11.51 -1.49 -17.37
CA ALA A 56 10.66 -0.88 -16.34
C ALA A 56 10.07 -1.98 -15.43
N GLY A 57 10.94 -2.73 -14.76
CA GLY A 57 10.59 -3.88 -13.96
C GLY A 57 10.18 -3.47 -12.56
N GLY A 58 8.88 -3.49 -12.30
CA GLY A 58 8.28 -3.41 -10.97
C GLY A 58 7.10 -4.39 -10.86
N LEU A 59 6.65 -4.65 -9.64
CA LEU A 59 5.47 -5.49 -9.41
C LEU A 59 4.18 -4.70 -9.67
N ASN A 60 3.12 -5.40 -10.08
CA ASN A 60 1.76 -4.87 -9.98
C ASN A 60 1.17 -5.44 -8.69
N VAL A 61 0.74 -4.59 -7.76
CA VAL A 61 0.34 -4.97 -6.41
C VAL A 61 -1.14 -4.66 -6.18
N LEU A 62 -1.84 -5.59 -5.51
CA LEU A 62 -3.17 -5.37 -4.95
C LEU A 62 -3.05 -5.36 -3.43
N GLU A 63 -3.42 -4.25 -2.80
CA GLU A 63 -3.51 -4.13 -1.35
C GLU A 63 -4.98 -4.19 -0.91
N VAL A 64 -5.34 -5.27 -0.21
CA VAL A 64 -6.70 -5.47 0.33
C VAL A 64 -6.77 -4.98 1.77
N GLY A 65 -7.68 -4.06 2.05
CA GLY A 65 -7.80 -3.40 3.35
C GLY A 65 -6.73 -2.34 3.56
N CYS A 66 -6.57 -1.43 2.59
CA CYS A 66 -5.49 -0.43 2.61
C CYS A 66 -5.65 0.63 3.72
N GLY A 67 -6.83 0.73 4.35
CA GLY A 67 -7.10 1.75 5.35
C GLY A 67 -6.84 3.15 4.81
N THR A 68 -6.22 3.99 5.63
CA THR A 68 -5.78 5.34 5.22
C THR A 68 -4.56 5.33 4.30
N GLY A 69 -4.05 4.17 3.91
CA GLY A 69 -2.95 3.98 2.97
C GLY A 69 -1.55 4.26 3.51
N LEU A 70 -1.33 4.11 4.82
CA LEU A 70 0.02 4.24 5.41
C LEU A 70 1.03 3.25 4.83
N LEU A 71 0.59 2.02 4.54
CA LEU A 71 1.43 1.03 3.87
C LEU A 71 1.47 1.28 2.36
N THR A 72 0.32 1.59 1.74
CA THR A 72 0.20 1.93 0.31
C THR A 72 1.24 2.96 -0.13
N LEU A 73 1.36 4.08 0.59
CA LEU A 73 2.29 5.15 0.22
C LEU A 73 3.77 4.78 0.37
N ARG A 74 4.10 3.82 1.24
CA ARG A 74 5.46 3.30 1.38
C ARG A 74 5.80 2.30 0.28
N VAL A 75 4.82 1.51 -0.15
CA VAL A 75 4.98 0.48 -1.18
C VAL A 75 4.95 1.08 -2.58
N ALA A 76 4.13 2.10 -2.83
CA ALA A 76 3.90 2.68 -4.16
C ALA A 76 5.20 3.05 -4.90
N PRO A 77 6.23 3.67 -4.28
CA PRO A 77 7.47 4.02 -4.97
C PRO A 77 8.34 2.82 -5.36
N LEU A 78 8.09 1.63 -4.79
CA LEU A 78 8.91 0.42 -5.00
C LEU A 78 8.34 -0.50 -6.08
N VAL A 79 7.15 -0.21 -6.59
CA VAL A 79 6.39 -1.08 -7.48
C VAL A 79 6.00 -0.33 -8.74
N HIS A 80 5.59 -1.06 -9.79
CA HIS A 80 5.16 -0.43 -11.03
C HIS A 80 3.76 0.17 -10.88
N GLU A 81 2.86 -0.55 -10.22
CA GLU A 81 1.49 -0.12 -9.96
C GLU A 81 0.99 -0.72 -8.66
N ILE A 82 0.19 0.04 -7.90
CA ILE A 82 -0.54 -0.46 -6.74
C ILE A 82 -2.01 -0.06 -6.83
N VAL A 83 -2.88 -1.07 -6.73
CA VAL A 83 -4.32 -0.90 -6.55
C VAL A 83 -4.63 -1.14 -5.08
N ALA A 84 -5.10 -0.11 -4.40
CA ALA A 84 -5.43 -0.14 -2.98
C ALA A 84 -6.94 -0.12 -2.78
N VAL A 85 -7.49 -1.11 -2.06
CA VAL A 85 -8.93 -1.25 -1.83
C VAL A 85 -9.26 -1.31 -0.36
N ASP A 86 -10.32 -0.61 0.05
CA ASP A 86 -10.88 -0.66 1.39
C ASP A 86 -12.40 -0.42 1.32
N PRO A 87 -13.23 -1.22 2.02
CA PRO A 87 -14.68 -1.05 2.00
C PRO A 87 -15.17 0.11 2.90
N ALA A 88 -14.32 0.66 3.78
CA ALA A 88 -14.63 1.84 4.57
C ALA A 88 -14.32 3.11 3.76
N HIS A 89 -15.36 3.84 3.37
CA HIS A 89 -15.20 5.05 2.56
C HIS A 89 -14.32 6.10 3.25
N GLY A 90 -14.47 6.29 4.57
CA GLY A 90 -13.64 7.23 5.32
C GLY A 90 -12.15 6.93 5.23
N MET A 91 -11.77 5.65 5.18
CA MET A 91 -10.38 5.23 5.00
C MET A 91 -9.82 5.64 3.64
N ILE A 92 -10.58 5.38 2.57
CA ILE A 92 -10.21 5.76 1.20
C ILE A 92 -10.10 7.28 1.04
N GLU A 93 -11.00 8.05 1.64
CA GLU A 93 -10.93 9.52 1.57
C GLU A 93 -9.67 10.05 2.27
N MET A 94 -9.25 9.44 3.39
CA MET A 94 -7.98 9.79 4.02
C MET A 94 -6.77 9.45 3.14
N LEU A 95 -6.79 8.33 2.42
CA LEU A 95 -5.73 7.99 1.45
C LEU A 95 -5.70 9.01 0.30
N LYS A 96 -6.85 9.34 -0.30
CA LYS A 96 -6.93 10.30 -1.41
C LYS A 96 -6.46 11.71 -1.04
N ALA A 97 -6.62 12.11 0.22
CA ALA A 97 -6.19 13.41 0.71
C ALA A 97 -4.66 13.53 0.89
N LYS A 98 -3.92 12.42 0.85
CA LYS A 98 -2.46 12.42 0.98
C LYS A 98 -1.79 12.76 -0.35
N PRO A 99 -0.65 13.47 -0.34
CA PRO A 99 0.13 13.73 -1.54
C PRO A 99 0.49 12.43 -2.26
N ARG A 100 0.45 12.48 -3.58
CA ARG A 100 1.04 11.46 -4.45
C ARG A 100 2.28 12.11 -5.04
N ASP A 101 3.44 11.63 -4.63
CA ASP A 101 4.71 12.04 -5.23
C ASP A 101 4.83 11.49 -6.67
#